data_AF-F8II74-F1
#
_entry.id   AF-F8II74-F1
#
_cell.length_a   1.000
_cell.length_b   1.000
_cell.length_c   1.000
_cell.angle_alpha   90.00
_cell.angle_beta   90.00
_cell.angle_gamma   90.00
#
_symmetry.space_group_name_H-M   'P 1'
#
loop_
_entity.id
_entity.type
_entity.pdbx_description
1 polymer ?
#
loop_
_entity_poly.entity_id
_entity_poly.type
_entity_poly.pdbx_seq_one_letter_code
_entity_poly.pdbx_strand_id
1 'polypeptide(L)'
;MAAFYGVKDHRIVSIDFLRQIGGSALTDESIDVPTEGVSREIPVTYVPGRNLLFLAIAASYAEVIGAEAIYIGVNALDYSGYPDCRPEFIEGVEHVLRIGTKAGVEGRPIRIETPLLHWTKGEIVRKGLELGVPYELTTSCYQGGEVACGECDSCRLRLKGFAEAGAKDPIPYRPGFND
;
A
#
# COMPACT_ATOMS: atom_id res chain seq x y z
N MET A 1 -9.89 9.42 5.60
CA MET A 1 -9.67 9.61 4.16
C MET A 1 -10.95 9.49 3.31
N ALA A 2 -11.67 8.37 3.32
CA ALA A 2 -12.88 8.20 2.50
C ALA A 2 -13.94 9.31 2.70
N ALA A 3 -14.19 9.70 3.96
CA ALA A 3 -15.08 10.81 4.29
C ALA A 3 -14.58 12.17 3.77
N PHE A 4 -13.27 12.43 3.85
CA PHE A 4 -12.65 13.68 3.37
C PHE A 4 -12.88 13.88 1.87
N TYR A 5 -12.73 12.81 1.08
CA TYR A 5 -12.97 12.85 -0.37
C TYR A 5 -14.42 12.62 -0.79
N GLY A 6 -15.36 12.45 0.15
CA GLY A 6 -16.77 12.21 -0.16
C GLY A 6 -16.99 10.94 -0.99
N VAL A 7 -16.25 9.87 -0.72
CA VAL A 7 -16.37 8.59 -1.45
C VAL A 7 -17.81 8.06 -1.33
N LYS A 8 -18.42 7.72 -2.47
CA LYS A 8 -19.84 7.35 -2.57
C LYS A 8 -20.20 6.06 -1.83
N ASP A 9 -19.32 5.07 -1.85
CA ASP A 9 -19.49 3.81 -1.12
C ASP A 9 -18.14 3.41 -0.51
N HIS A 10 -18.12 3.16 0.81
CA HIS A 10 -16.94 2.77 1.56
C HIS A 10 -17.23 1.47 2.31
N ARG A 11 -16.46 0.42 2.00
CA ARG A 11 -16.59 -0.92 2.59
C ARG A 11 -15.34 -1.27 3.36
N ILE A 12 -15.53 -1.91 4.51
CA ILE A 12 -14.46 -2.44 5.36
C ILE A 12 -14.56 -3.96 5.31
N VAL A 13 -13.45 -4.60 4.93
CA VAL A 13 -13.33 -6.06 4.92
C VAL A 13 -12.24 -6.44 5.91
N SER A 14 -12.59 -7.23 6.93
CA SER A 14 -11.59 -7.78 7.84
C SER A 14 -10.80 -8.89 7.13
N ILE A 15 -9.48 -8.82 7.30
CA ILE A 15 -8.49 -9.83 6.85
C ILE A 15 -7.71 -10.37 8.05
N ASP A 16 -8.32 -10.36 9.24
CA ASP A 16 -7.65 -10.73 10.50
C ASP A 16 -7.18 -12.18 10.53
N PHE A 17 -7.70 -13.04 9.64
CA PHE A 17 -7.18 -14.40 9.44
C PHE A 17 -5.69 -14.41 9.06
N LEU A 18 -5.15 -13.35 8.47
CA LEU A 18 -3.71 -13.23 8.21
C LEU A 18 -2.89 -13.27 9.51
N ARG A 19 -3.44 -12.83 10.64
CA ARG A 19 -2.79 -12.98 11.96
C ARG A 19 -2.76 -14.43 12.43
N GLN A 20 -3.74 -15.24 12.04
CA GLN A 20 -3.76 -16.67 12.35
C GLN A 20 -2.76 -17.44 11.49
N ILE A 21 -2.49 -16.96 10.27
CA ILE A 21 -1.45 -17.51 9.39
C ILE A 21 -0.06 -17.11 9.90
N GLY A 22 0.12 -15.85 10.30
CA GLY A 22 1.40 -15.33 10.80
C GLY A 22 2.49 -15.28 9.72
N GLY A 23 3.75 -15.42 10.15
CA GLY A 23 4.90 -15.50 9.25
C GLY A 23 5.45 -14.15 8.76
N SER A 24 5.01 -13.04 9.36
CA SER A 24 5.57 -11.70 9.12
C SER A 24 5.43 -10.83 10.36
N ALA A 25 6.32 -9.85 10.53
CA ALA A 25 6.31 -8.89 11.65
C ALA A 25 5.07 -7.98 11.69
N LEU A 26 4.24 -7.97 10.63
CA LEU A 26 2.99 -7.19 10.59
C LEU A 26 1.75 -8.02 10.97
N THR A 27 1.91 -9.32 11.15
CA THR A 27 0.81 -10.28 11.40
C THR A 27 1.08 -11.21 12.57
N ASP A 28 2.34 -11.35 12.97
CA ASP A 28 2.81 -12.22 14.03
C ASP A 28 3.46 -11.37 15.12
N GLU A 29 2.83 -11.32 16.30
CA GLU A 29 3.28 -10.50 17.43
C GLU A 29 4.58 -11.03 18.07
N SER A 30 5.01 -12.24 17.74
CA SER A 30 6.29 -12.80 18.21
C SER A 30 7.50 -12.33 17.39
N ILE A 31 7.27 -11.61 16.29
CA ILE A 31 8.30 -11.13 15.38
C ILE A 31 8.37 -9.60 15.43
N ASP A 32 9.50 -9.08 15.89
CA ASP A 32 9.70 -7.63 15.98
C ASP A 32 9.76 -6.96 14.60
N VAL A 33 9.18 -5.76 14.52
CA VAL A 33 9.33 -4.89 13.35
C VAL A 33 10.76 -4.33 13.32
N PRO A 34 11.54 -4.56 12.25
CA PRO A 34 12.91 -4.07 12.16
C PRO A 34 13.00 -2.54 12.21
N THR A 35 14.01 -2.04 12.91
CA THR A 35 14.34 -0.60 13.02
C THR A 35 15.73 -0.26 12.48
N GLU A 36 16.56 -1.26 12.18
CA GLU A 36 17.97 -1.11 11.79
C GLU A 36 18.17 -0.68 10.31
N GLY A 37 17.11 -0.61 9.51
CA GLY A 37 17.11 -0.07 8.15
C GLY A 37 16.76 -1.05 7.05
N VAL A 38 16.81 -0.58 5.81
CA VAL A 38 16.28 -1.28 4.63
C VAL A 38 17.29 -2.33 4.13
N SER A 39 16.89 -3.61 4.18
CA SER A 39 17.64 -4.75 3.62
C SER A 39 17.34 -4.95 2.13
N ARG A 40 18.20 -5.70 1.43
CA ARG A 40 17.99 -6.09 0.03
C ARG A 40 17.14 -7.36 -0.18
N GLU A 41 16.91 -8.11 0.88
CA GLU A 41 16.11 -9.33 0.86
C GLU A 41 14.61 -9.00 0.99
N ILE A 42 13.74 -9.99 0.79
CA ILE A 42 12.32 -9.83 1.12
C ILE A 42 12.23 -9.59 2.63
N PRO A 43 11.75 -8.41 3.08
CA PRO A 43 11.80 -8.06 4.49
C PRO A 43 10.76 -8.88 5.25
N VAL A 44 11.01 -9.11 6.53
CA VAL A 44 10.04 -9.79 7.42
C VAL A 44 8.75 -9.00 7.62
N THR A 45 8.69 -7.74 7.15
CA THR A 45 7.45 -6.95 7.05
C THR A 45 6.60 -7.29 5.82
N TYR A 46 7.08 -8.17 4.94
CA TYR A 46 6.30 -8.76 3.86
C TYR A 46 5.25 -9.70 4.42
N VAL A 47 3.98 -9.36 4.20
CA VAL A 47 2.87 -10.26 4.52
C VAL A 47 2.63 -11.17 3.30
N PRO A 48 2.87 -12.49 3.41
CA PRO A 48 2.79 -13.39 2.26
C PRO A 48 1.44 -13.34 1.55
N GLY A 49 1.45 -13.05 0.24
CA GLY A 49 0.26 -13.08 -0.62
C GLY A 49 -0.79 -12.00 -0.33
N ARG A 50 -0.46 -10.98 0.47
CA ARG A 50 -1.43 -9.96 0.89
C ARG A 50 -1.99 -9.15 -0.28
N ASN A 51 -1.18 -8.68 -1.22
CA ASN A 51 -1.72 -7.91 -2.35
C ASN A 51 -2.56 -8.77 -3.30
N LEU A 52 -2.28 -10.08 -3.39
CA LEU A 52 -3.13 -11.01 -4.15
C LEU A 52 -4.53 -11.08 -3.53
N LEU A 53 -4.62 -11.21 -2.20
CA LEU A 53 -5.90 -11.19 -1.49
C LEU A 53 -6.64 -9.86 -1.68
N PHE A 54 -5.93 -8.73 -1.58
CA PHE A 54 -6.52 -7.41 -1.80
C PHE A 54 -7.12 -7.27 -3.20
N LEU A 55 -6.38 -7.69 -4.23
CA LEU A 55 -6.88 -7.63 -5.61
C LEU A 55 -8.04 -8.61 -5.84
N ALA A 56 -8.03 -9.80 -5.24
CA ALA A 56 -9.15 -10.74 -5.32
C ALA A 56 -10.43 -10.17 -4.69
N ILE A 57 -10.33 -9.59 -3.49
CA ILE A 57 -11.45 -8.94 -2.80
C ILE A 57 -11.97 -7.75 -3.63
N ALA A 58 -11.06 -6.89 -4.10
CA ALA A 58 -11.42 -5.74 -4.92
C ALA A 58 -12.08 -6.16 -6.24
N ALA A 59 -11.61 -7.24 -6.87
CA ALA A 59 -12.19 -7.78 -8.10
C ALA A 59 -13.60 -8.32 -7.90
N SER A 60 -13.85 -9.08 -6.83
CA SER A 60 -15.21 -9.54 -6.51
C SER A 60 -16.17 -8.38 -6.30
N TYR A 61 -15.72 -7.31 -5.65
CA TYR A 61 -16.54 -6.11 -5.47
C TYR A 61 -16.75 -5.35 -6.77
N ALA A 62 -15.68 -5.14 -7.55
CA ALA A 62 -15.71 -4.47 -8.85
C ALA A 62 -16.68 -5.16 -9.81
N GLU A 63 -16.71 -6.49 -9.83
CA GLU A 63 -17.63 -7.27 -10.66
C GLU A 63 -19.10 -7.04 -10.27
N VAL A 64 -19.41 -6.97 -8.98
CA VAL A 64 -20.78 -6.71 -8.48
C VAL A 64 -21.27 -5.32 -8.85
N ILE A 65 -20.40 -4.30 -8.75
CA ILE A 65 -20.78 -2.90 -9.03
C ILE A 65 -20.57 -2.49 -10.50
N GLY A 66 -20.06 -3.40 -11.33
CA GLY A 66 -19.73 -3.13 -12.73
C GLY A 66 -18.60 -2.12 -12.92
N ALA A 67 -17.63 -2.08 -12.00
CA ALA A 67 -16.47 -1.22 -12.14
C ALA A 67 -15.51 -1.74 -13.23
N GLU A 68 -14.96 -0.82 -14.02
CA GLU A 68 -14.06 -1.15 -15.13
C GLU A 68 -12.59 -1.21 -14.71
N ALA A 69 -12.25 -0.66 -13.54
CA ALA A 69 -10.89 -0.54 -13.07
C ALA A 69 -10.77 -0.65 -11.55
N ILE A 70 -9.65 -1.20 -11.10
CA ILE A 70 -9.18 -1.23 -9.72
C ILE A 70 -7.89 -0.41 -9.66
N TYR A 71 -7.85 0.61 -8.81
CA TYR A 71 -6.63 1.38 -8.56
C TYR A 71 -5.91 0.85 -7.34
N ILE A 72 -4.61 0.58 -7.46
CA ILE A 72 -3.76 0.15 -6.35
C ILE A 72 -2.43 0.92 -6.33
N GLY A 73 -2.06 1.43 -5.16
CA GLY A 73 -0.85 2.24 -4.94
C GLY A 73 0.43 1.45 -4.74
N VAL A 74 0.62 0.33 -5.45
CA VAL A 74 1.88 -0.42 -5.41
C VAL A 74 3.02 0.42 -5.99
N ASN A 75 4.24 0.14 -5.54
CA ASN A 75 5.44 0.82 -5.99
C ASN A 75 6.58 -0.18 -6.12
N ALA A 76 7.28 -0.17 -7.26
CA ALA A 76 8.35 -1.11 -7.59
C ALA A 76 9.76 -0.54 -7.39
N LEU A 77 9.91 0.79 -7.30
CA LEU A 77 11.23 1.46 -7.21
C LEU A 77 11.82 1.42 -5.81
N ASP A 78 10.97 1.48 -4.79
CA ASP A 78 11.42 1.46 -3.39
C ASP A 78 11.69 0.02 -2.97
N TYR A 79 12.84 -0.45 -3.43
CA TYR A 79 13.61 -1.65 -3.12
C TYR A 79 13.24 -2.30 -1.79
N SER A 80 12.12 -3.03 -1.80
CA SER A 80 11.60 -3.75 -0.64
C SER A 80 11.45 -5.23 -0.94
N GLY A 81 11.94 -5.70 -2.09
CA GLY A 81 11.91 -7.11 -2.46
C GLY A 81 10.51 -7.69 -2.70
N TYR A 82 9.43 -6.97 -2.39
CA TYR A 82 8.06 -7.46 -2.44
C TYR A 82 7.70 -7.99 -3.84
N PRO A 83 7.50 -9.31 -3.99
CA PRO A 83 7.22 -9.90 -5.30
C PRO A 83 5.84 -9.48 -5.84
N ASP A 84 4.92 -9.11 -4.95
CA ASP A 84 3.53 -8.73 -5.22
C ASP A 84 3.33 -7.23 -5.49
N CYS A 85 4.42 -6.50 -5.79
CA CYS A 85 4.41 -5.10 -6.23
C CYS A 85 4.99 -4.93 -7.64
N ARG A 86 5.35 -6.02 -8.33
CA ARG A 86 6.04 -5.99 -9.62
C ARG A 86 5.06 -5.94 -10.80
N PRO A 87 5.45 -5.37 -11.96
CA PRO A 87 4.63 -5.39 -13.17
C PRO A 87 4.11 -6.79 -13.53
N GLU A 88 4.97 -7.82 -13.44
CA GLU A 88 4.62 -9.19 -13.81
C GLU A 88 3.53 -9.79 -12.90
N PHE A 89 3.52 -9.40 -11.63
CA PHE A 89 2.46 -9.78 -10.71
C PHE A 89 1.13 -9.12 -11.12
N ILE A 90 1.14 -7.83 -11.43
CA ILE A 90 -0.05 -7.08 -11.83
C ILE A 90 -0.62 -7.65 -13.14
N GLU A 91 0.22 -7.86 -14.15
CA GLU A 91 -0.16 -8.47 -15.43
C GLU A 91 -0.74 -9.89 -15.24
N GLY A 92 -0.15 -10.68 -14.34
CA GLY A 92 -0.64 -12.00 -13.98
C GLY A 92 -2.04 -11.96 -13.37
N VAL A 93 -2.29 -11.04 -12.44
CA VAL A 93 -3.62 -10.89 -11.83
C VAL A 93 -4.63 -10.37 -12.87
N GLU A 94 -4.29 -9.37 -13.69
CA GLU A 94 -5.16 -8.92 -14.78
C GLU A 94 -5.52 -10.05 -15.74
N HIS A 95 -4.57 -10.95 -16.02
CA HIS A 95 -4.85 -12.14 -16.82
C HIS A 95 -5.88 -13.05 -16.16
N VAL A 96 -5.74 -13.32 -14.87
CA VAL A 96 -6.74 -14.07 -14.08
C VAL A 96 -8.11 -13.39 -14.13
N LEU A 97 -8.18 -12.06 -13.99
CA LEU A 97 -9.45 -11.33 -14.06
C LEU A 97 -10.12 -11.48 -15.44
N ARG A 98 -9.33 -11.43 -16.51
CA ARG A 98 -9.83 -11.58 -17.89
C ARG A 98 -10.48 -12.94 -18.14
N ILE A 99 -9.91 -14.02 -17.60
CA ILE A 99 -10.40 -15.39 -17.84
C ILE A 99 -11.35 -15.90 -16.75
N GLY A 100 -11.31 -15.30 -15.56
CA GLY A 100 -11.98 -15.80 -14.35
C GLY A 100 -13.23 -15.03 -13.93
N THR A 101 -13.48 -13.83 -14.49
CA THR A 101 -14.67 -13.03 -14.18
C THR A 101 -15.67 -13.05 -15.33
N LYS A 102 -16.96 -12.88 -15.02
CA LYS A 102 -18.03 -12.68 -16.01
C LYS A 102 -17.72 -11.48 -16.90
N ALA A 103 -17.30 -10.38 -16.31
CA ALA A 103 -16.94 -9.16 -17.04
C ALA A 103 -15.81 -9.45 -18.06
N GLY A 104 -14.79 -10.20 -17.65
CA GLY A 104 -13.71 -10.64 -18.52
C GLY A 104 -14.17 -11.49 -19.71
N VAL A 105 -14.94 -12.55 -19.47
CA VAL A 105 -15.40 -13.47 -20.53
C VAL A 105 -16.43 -12.85 -21.47
N GLU A 106 -17.16 -11.82 -21.03
CA GLU A 106 -18.07 -11.01 -21.86
C GLU A 106 -17.35 -9.89 -22.63
N GLY A 107 -16.01 -9.82 -22.59
CA GLY A 107 -15.23 -8.84 -23.35
C GLY A 107 -15.11 -7.46 -22.69
N ARG A 108 -15.40 -7.34 -21.40
CA ARG A 108 -15.27 -6.11 -20.59
C ARG A 108 -14.40 -6.36 -19.36
N PRO A 109 -13.12 -6.76 -19.53
CA PRO A 109 -12.27 -7.11 -18.40
C PRO A 109 -12.01 -5.91 -17.49
N ILE A 110 -11.95 -6.18 -16.18
CA ILE A 110 -11.55 -5.21 -15.16
C ILE A 110 -10.04 -4.96 -15.30
N ARG A 111 -9.63 -3.69 -15.40
CA ARG A 111 -8.22 -3.26 -15.44
C ARG A 111 -7.65 -3.04 -14.05
N ILE A 112 -6.34 -3.19 -13.88
CA ILE A 112 -5.61 -2.84 -12.67
C ILE A 112 -4.70 -1.66 -12.98
N GLU A 113 -5.02 -0.51 -12.40
CA GLU A 113 -4.31 0.75 -12.61
C GLU A 113 -3.30 0.97 -11.47
N THR A 114 -2.03 1.14 -11.82
CA THR A 114 -0.91 1.27 -10.87
C THR A 114 -0.16 2.60 -11.06
N PRO A 115 -0.81 3.75 -10.80
CA PRO A 115 -0.28 5.06 -11.18
C PRO A 115 1.05 5.43 -10.50
N LEU A 116 1.40 4.77 -9.39
CA LEU A 116 2.60 5.06 -8.59
C LEU A 116 3.71 4.02 -8.80
N LEU A 117 3.53 3.04 -9.70
CA LEU A 117 4.41 1.87 -9.83
C LEU A 117 5.87 2.25 -10.04
N HIS A 118 6.11 3.26 -10.87
CA HIS A 118 7.44 3.71 -11.30
C HIS A 118 7.83 5.08 -10.74
N TRP A 119 7.18 5.54 -9.67
CA TRP A 119 7.50 6.84 -9.07
C TRP A 119 8.39 6.66 -7.84
N THR A 120 9.32 7.57 -7.63
CA THR A 120 10.06 7.69 -6.36
C THR A 120 9.15 8.21 -5.26
N LYS A 121 9.50 7.99 -3.98
CA LYS A 121 8.77 8.61 -2.85
C LYS A 121 8.71 10.13 -2.99
N GLY A 122 9.79 10.78 -3.39
CA GLY A 122 9.79 12.22 -3.66
C GLY A 122 8.76 12.65 -4.73
N GLU A 123 8.63 11.92 -5.83
CA GLU A 123 7.61 12.19 -6.86
C GLU A 123 6.19 11.98 -6.35
N ILE A 124 5.95 10.90 -5.60
CA ILE A 124 4.65 10.62 -4.98
C ILE A 124 4.27 11.75 -4.02
N VAL A 125 5.19 12.17 -3.14
CA VAL A 125 4.92 13.24 -2.18
C VAL A 125 4.69 14.56 -2.90
N ARG A 126 5.53 14.92 -3.87
CA ARG A 126 5.37 16.14 -4.65
C ARG A 126 4.02 16.19 -5.37
N LYS A 127 3.58 15.07 -5.97
CA LYS A 127 2.27 15.01 -6.62
C LYS A 127 1.13 15.12 -5.62
N GLY A 128 1.23 14.47 -4.46
CA GLY A 128 0.20 14.58 -3.43
C GLY A 128 0.09 16.00 -2.88
N LEU A 129 1.20 16.71 -2.71
CA LEU A 129 1.20 18.13 -2.33
C LEU A 129 0.53 19.01 -3.40
N GLU A 130 0.83 18.79 -4.69
CA GLU A 130 0.17 19.48 -5.81
C GLU A 130 -1.35 19.26 -5.80
N LEU A 131 -1.80 18.03 -5.49
CA LEU A 131 -3.21 17.65 -5.43
C LEU A 131 -3.90 18.04 -4.11
N GLY A 132 -3.18 18.62 -3.15
CA GLY A 132 -3.75 18.98 -1.84
C GLY A 132 -4.14 17.76 -0.99
N VAL A 133 -3.37 16.67 -1.05
CA VAL A 133 -3.59 15.49 -0.20
C VAL A 133 -3.45 15.88 1.28
N PRO A 134 -4.44 15.57 2.14
CA PRO A 134 -4.37 15.87 3.57
C PRO A 134 -3.47 14.84 4.27
N TYR A 135 -2.16 15.03 4.18
CA TYR A 135 -1.16 14.10 4.71
C TYR A 135 -1.27 13.89 6.23
N GLU A 136 -1.83 14.84 6.96
CA GLU A 136 -2.18 14.75 8.39
C GLU A 136 -3.21 13.64 8.69
N LEU A 137 -3.99 13.22 7.70
CA LEU A 137 -4.97 12.13 7.82
C LEU A 137 -4.42 10.77 7.37
N THR A 138 -3.13 10.68 7.05
CA THR A 138 -2.50 9.46 6.53
C THR A 138 -1.62 8.79 7.59
N THR A 139 -1.48 7.47 7.50
CA THR A 139 -0.55 6.71 8.33
C THR A 139 0.33 5.83 7.46
N SER A 140 1.57 5.61 7.91
CA SER A 140 2.54 4.72 7.25
C SER A 140 3.30 3.86 8.25
N CYS A 141 3.43 4.30 9.51
CA CYS A 141 4.16 3.59 10.56
C CYS A 141 3.69 2.14 10.73
N TYR A 142 4.61 1.18 10.62
CA TYR A 142 4.29 -0.25 10.84
C TYR A 142 3.92 -0.56 12.29
N GLN A 143 4.46 0.17 13.25
CA GLN A 143 4.11 0.00 14.67
C GLN A 143 2.74 0.61 15.02
N GLY A 144 2.12 1.35 14.09
CA GLY A 144 0.86 2.05 14.35
C GLY A 144 0.97 3.08 15.49
N GLY A 145 -0.13 3.26 16.22
CA GLY A 145 -0.27 4.23 17.31
C GLY A 145 -0.77 5.60 16.87
N GLU A 146 -0.91 6.52 17.83
CA GLU A 146 -1.33 7.90 17.59
C GLU A 146 -0.24 8.76 16.93
N VAL A 147 1.03 8.44 17.19
CA VAL A 147 2.21 9.12 16.63
C VAL A 147 3.13 8.11 15.94
N ALA A 148 3.77 8.51 14.84
CA ALA A 148 4.66 7.64 14.08
C ALA A 148 5.97 7.38 14.85
N CYS A 149 6.54 6.17 14.74
CA CYS A 149 7.77 5.84 15.47
C CYS A 149 9.01 6.56 14.93
N GLY A 150 9.04 6.89 13.64
CA GLY A 150 10.17 7.55 12.96
C GLY A 150 11.27 6.59 12.48
N GLU A 151 11.40 5.43 13.11
CA GLU A 151 12.57 4.55 12.95
C GLU A 151 12.32 3.32 12.07
N CYS A 152 11.07 2.86 11.92
CA CYS A 152 10.78 1.72 11.04
C CYS A 152 10.96 2.10 9.56
N ASP A 153 11.19 1.11 8.69
CA ASP A 153 11.43 1.35 7.26
C ASP A 153 10.35 2.21 6.58
N SER A 154 9.08 1.98 6.90
CA SER A 154 7.98 2.78 6.35
C SER A 154 8.06 4.26 6.78
N CYS A 155 8.45 4.56 8.03
CA CYS A 155 8.67 5.93 8.48
C CYS A 155 9.87 6.56 7.76
N ARG A 156 10.98 5.82 7.63
CA ARG A 156 12.19 6.28 6.93
C ARG A 156 11.90 6.63 5.47
N LEU A 157 11.16 5.77 4.76
CA LEU A 157 10.76 6.00 3.37
C LEU A 157 9.84 7.21 3.23
N ARG A 158 8.88 7.37 4.15
CA ARG A 158 7.97 8.51 4.16
C ARG A 158 8.75 9.82 4.33
N LEU A 159 9.60 9.91 5.35
CA LEU A 159 10.42 11.10 5.64
C LEU A 159 11.37 11.42 4.50
N LYS A 160 12.01 10.41 3.92
CA LYS A 160 12.83 10.55 2.71
C LYS A 160 12.02 11.16 1.57
N GLY A 161 10.80 10.69 1.34
CA GLY A 161 9.90 11.23 0.31
C GLY A 161 9.58 12.71 0.53
N PHE A 162 9.27 13.11 1.76
CA PHE A 162 9.05 14.52 2.09
C PHE A 162 10.30 15.37 1.88
N ALA A 163 11.46 14.90 2.33
CA ALA A 163 12.74 15.59 2.13
C ALA A 163 13.07 15.76 0.63
N GLU A 164 12.90 14.71 -0.18
CA GLU A 164 13.10 14.75 -1.64
C GLU A 164 12.09 15.67 -2.36
N ALA A 165 10.89 15.83 -1.79
CA ALA A 165 9.89 16.77 -2.28
C ALA A 165 10.15 18.21 -1.82
N GLY A 166 11.16 18.46 -0.97
CA GLY A 166 11.44 19.78 -0.40
C GLY A 166 10.39 20.24 0.61
N ALA A 167 9.71 19.29 1.27
CA ALA A 167 8.64 19.54 2.22
C ALA A 167 8.91 18.87 3.58
N LYS A 168 8.24 19.37 4.63
CA LYS A 168 8.22 18.71 5.94
C LYS A 168 6.96 17.87 6.05
N ASP A 169 7.10 16.66 6.59
CA ASP A 169 5.96 15.80 6.89
C ASP A 169 5.09 16.42 8.00
N PRO A 170 3.76 16.56 7.80
CA PRO A 170 2.90 17.23 8.79
C PRO A 170 2.49 16.34 9.98
N ILE A 171 2.79 15.04 9.96
CA ILE A 171 2.35 14.13 11.03
C ILE A 171 3.27 14.21 12.28
N PRO A 172 2.74 13.93 13.48
CA PRO A 172 3.56 13.84 14.68
C PRO A 172 4.40 12.55 14.72
N TYR A 173 5.58 12.66 15.31
CA TYR A 173 6.51 11.55 15.57
C TYR A 173 6.79 11.42 17.07
N ARG A 174 7.26 10.25 17.51
CA ARG A 174 7.63 10.02 18.91
C ARG A 174 8.71 11.03 19.38
N PRO A 175 8.69 11.43 20.66
CA PRO A 175 9.74 12.27 21.25
C PRO A 175 11.14 11.65 21.05
N GLY A 176 12.16 12.48 20.78
CA GLY A 176 13.52 12.01 20.49
C GLY A 176 13.78 11.66 19.02
N PHE A 177 12.75 11.69 18.17
CA PHE A 177 12.89 11.55 16.73
C PHE A 177 12.78 12.93 16.05
N ASN A 178 13.91 13.46 15.56
CA ASN A 178 14.11 14.82 15.01
C ASN A 178 14.08 15.99 16.03
N ASP A 179 14.62 15.79 17.23
CA ASP A 179 15.09 16.92 18.06
C ASP A 179 16.29 17.63 17.40
#